data_AF-A0A5C6ARH7-F1
#
_entry.id   AF-A0A5C6ARH7-F1
#
_cell.length_a   1.000
_cell.length_b   1.000
_cell.length_c   1.000
_cell.angle_alpha   90.00
_cell.angle_beta   90.00
_cell.angle_gamma   90.00
#
_symmetry.space_group_name_H-M   'P 1'
#
loop_
_entity.id
_entity.type
_entity.pdbx_description
1 polymer ?
#
loop_
_entity_poly.entity_id
_entity_poly.type
_entity_poly.pdbx_seq_one_letter_code
_entity_poly.pdbx_strand_id
1 'polypeptide(L)'
;MDTTPQIEAILDKLADHCCAVINQDETYDATQVNKLVTSLSVNGWRRHSDTASPLSVTLKNRMKDRCREPSIHRGGLLDGMVEKVQAAYDDVARYDSSSPETQNEPHSISPQTMIRESPR
;
A
#
# COMPACT_ATOMS: atom_id res chain seq x y z
N MET A 1 13.84 15.94 4.61
CA MET A 1 12.86 14.96 4.07
C MET A 1 12.00 14.63 5.24
N ASP A 2 10.81 15.21 5.29
CA ASP A 2 10.00 15.26 6.51
C ASP A 2 8.75 14.42 6.26
N THR A 3 8.97 13.11 6.22
CA THR A 3 7.92 12.11 6.36
C THR A 3 7.41 12.15 7.79
N THR A 4 6.11 11.91 7.96
CA THR A 4 5.55 11.83 9.30
C THR A 4 6.09 10.58 10.02
N PRO A 5 6.18 10.57 11.36
CA PRO A 5 6.61 9.38 12.10
C PRO A 5 5.74 8.15 11.83
N GLN A 6 4.48 8.37 11.39
CA GLN A 6 3.58 7.30 10.98
C GLN A 6 3.99 6.69 9.64
N ILE A 7 4.34 7.51 8.64
CA ILE A 7 4.88 7.04 7.36
C ILE A 7 6.17 6.25 7.60
N GLU A 8 7.08 6.80 8.40
CA GLU A 8 8.33 6.14 8.77
C GLU A 8 8.11 4.76 9.38
N ALA A 9 7.18 4.66 10.35
CA ALA A 9 6.85 3.39 10.98
C ALA A 9 6.26 2.36 10.00
N ILE A 10 5.49 2.80 9.00
CA ILE A 10 4.94 1.89 7.99
C ILE A 10 6.03 1.43 7.01
N LEU A 11 6.91 2.33 6.58
CA LEU A 11 8.06 2.00 5.72
C LEU A 11 8.99 0.99 6.40
N ASP A 12 9.22 1.17 7.71
CA ASP A 12 10.02 0.26 8.51
C ASP A 12 9.38 -1.13 8.60
N LYS A 13 8.07 -1.20 8.89
CA LYS A 13 7.33 -2.47 8.91
C LYS A 13 7.36 -3.20 7.57
N LEU A 14 7.26 -2.47 6.46
CA LEU A 14 7.39 -3.04 5.13
C LEU A 14 8.80 -3.59 4.89
N ALA A 15 9.84 -2.84 5.28
CA ALA A 15 11.22 -3.28 5.14
C ALA A 15 11.50 -4.53 5.98
N ASP A 16 11.03 -4.56 7.24
CA ASP A 16 11.20 -5.69 8.15
C ASP A 16 10.52 -6.95 7.63
N HIS A 17 9.26 -6.85 7.18
CA HIS A 17 8.54 -8.00 6.60
C HIS A 17 9.23 -8.49 5.32
N CYS A 18 9.65 -7.59 4.44
CA CYS A 18 10.35 -7.99 3.22
C CYS A 18 11.72 -8.64 3.53
N CYS A 19 12.44 -8.16 4.55
CA CYS A 19 13.67 -8.80 5.01
C CYS A 19 13.42 -10.19 5.60
N ALA A 20 12.38 -10.37 6.42
CA ALA A 20 12.01 -11.67 6.97
C ALA A 20 11.71 -12.69 5.86
N VAL A 21 11.00 -12.28 4.81
CA VAL A 21 10.72 -13.14 3.64
C VAL A 21 12.00 -13.49 2.87
N ILE A 22 12.90 -12.53 2.64
CA ILE A 22 14.18 -12.77 1.95
C ILE A 22 15.11 -13.66 2.78
N ASN A 23 15.04 -13.56 4.11
CA ASN A 23 15.76 -14.41 5.03
C ASN A 23 15.16 -15.81 5.17
N GLN A 24 14.01 -16.08 4.55
CA GLN A 24 13.24 -17.32 4.68
C GLN A 24 12.74 -17.56 6.13
N ASP A 25 12.69 -16.51 6.95
CA ASP A 25 12.10 -16.56 8.28
C ASP A 25 10.57 -16.54 8.21
N GLU A 26 10.02 -15.93 7.15
CA GLU A 26 8.58 -15.80 6.92
C GLU A 26 8.19 -16.09 5.45
N THR A 27 6.93 -16.45 5.24
CA THR A 27 6.33 -16.49 3.90
C THR A 27 5.77 -15.12 3.52
N TYR A 28 5.84 -14.79 2.23
CA TYR A 28 5.25 -13.55 1.72
C TYR A 28 3.74 -13.49 1.97
N ASP A 29 3.30 -12.54 2.80
CA ASP A 29 1.88 -12.28 3.06
C ASP A 29 1.40 -11.07 2.25
N ALA A 30 0.78 -11.35 1.10
CA ALA A 30 0.19 -10.34 0.25
C ALA A 30 -0.89 -9.50 0.97
N THR A 31 -1.62 -10.08 1.93
CA THR A 31 -2.68 -9.38 2.67
C THR A 31 -2.07 -8.36 3.63
N GLN A 32 -1.01 -8.73 4.34
CA GLN A 32 -0.28 -7.83 5.22
C GLN A 32 0.38 -6.69 4.43
N VAL A 33 1.04 -7.02 3.31
CA VAL A 33 1.63 -6.01 2.42
C VAL A 33 0.56 -5.04 1.91
N ASN A 34 -0.59 -5.54 1.46
CA ASN A 34 -1.69 -4.70 0.96
C ASN A 34 -2.20 -3.72 2.05
N LYS A 35 -2.39 -4.19 3.28
CA LYS A 35 -2.77 -3.33 4.43
C LYS A 35 -1.74 -2.22 4.70
N LEU A 36 -0.45 -2.54 4.61
CA LEU A 36 0.62 -1.57 4.84
C LEU A 36 0.71 -0.53 3.70
N VAL A 37 0.63 -0.94 2.43
CA VAL A 37 0.65 0.00 1.29
C VAL A 37 -0.63 0.85 1.22
N THR A 38 -1.78 0.31 1.64
CA THR A 38 -3.01 1.10 1.85
C THR A 38 -2.82 2.16 2.92
N SER A 39 -2.20 1.78 4.05
CA SER A 39 -1.87 2.74 5.10
C SER A 39 -0.91 3.83 4.59
N LEU A 40 0.09 3.49 3.76
CA LEU A 40 0.95 4.49 3.12
C LEU A 40 0.19 5.45 2.21
N SER A 41 -0.75 4.93 1.41
CA SER A 41 -1.57 5.76 0.51
C SER A 41 -2.41 6.76 1.30
N VAL A 42 -3.14 6.28 2.32
CA VAL A 42 -4.00 7.11 3.18
C VAL A 42 -3.19 8.16 3.94
N ASN A 43 -1.98 7.81 4.41
CA ASN A 43 -1.09 8.74 5.09
C ASN A 43 -0.40 9.74 4.14
N GLY A 44 -0.71 9.71 2.85
CA GLY A 44 -0.27 10.72 1.89
C GLY A 44 1.12 10.49 1.32
N TRP A 45 1.65 9.26 1.34
CA TRP A 45 2.97 8.95 0.75
C TRP A 45 3.11 9.50 -0.68
N ARG A 46 2.03 9.46 -1.48
CA ARG A 46 2.02 9.97 -2.85
C ARG A 46 2.38 11.46 -2.95
N ARG A 47 1.88 12.26 -2.02
CA ARG A 47 2.17 13.70 -1.94
C ARG A 47 3.63 13.96 -1.57
N HIS A 48 4.22 13.04 -0.80
CA HIS A 48 5.65 13.06 -0.50
C HIS A 48 6.48 12.54 -1.69
N SER A 49 6.00 11.54 -2.43
CA SER A 49 6.70 10.95 -3.58
C SER A 49 6.74 11.82 -4.82
N ASP A 50 5.80 12.75 -5.00
CA ASP A 50 5.83 13.72 -6.13
C ASP A 50 7.09 14.61 -6.12
N THR A 51 7.71 14.78 -4.96
CA THR A 51 8.99 15.51 -4.79
C THR A 51 10.15 14.61 -4.38
N ALA A 52 9.92 13.29 -4.26
CA ALA A 52 10.85 12.33 -3.69
C ALA A 52 11.05 11.09 -4.57
N SER A 53 11.90 10.18 -4.09
CA SER A 53 12.13 8.91 -4.75
C SER A 53 10.89 8.01 -4.67
N PRO A 54 10.65 7.15 -5.67
CA PRO A 54 9.60 6.13 -5.64
C PRO A 54 9.65 5.28 -4.36
N LEU A 55 8.52 4.67 -3.99
CA LEU A 55 8.44 3.75 -2.84
C LEU A 55 9.49 2.64 -2.98
N SER A 56 9.67 2.13 -4.21
CA SER A 56 10.66 1.10 -4.52
C SER A 56 12.08 1.49 -4.10
N VAL A 57 12.53 2.69 -4.49
CA VAL A 57 13.88 3.19 -4.16
C VAL A 57 14.04 3.38 -2.65
N THR A 58 13.03 3.97 -2.01
CA THR A 58 13.06 4.21 -0.56
C THR A 58 13.12 2.89 0.21
N LEU A 59 12.29 1.92 -0.18
CA LEU A 59 12.22 0.62 0.45
C LEU A 59 13.50 -0.19 0.21
N LYS A 60 14.03 -0.17 -1.01
CA LYS A 60 15.31 -0.83 -1.34
C LYS A 60 16.45 -0.32 -0.48
N ASN A 61 16.56 1.00 -0.27
CA ASN A 61 17.60 1.57 0.58
C ASN A 61 17.46 1.10 2.03
N ARG A 62 16.23 1.15 2.60
CA ARG A 62 15.99 0.65 3.96
C ARG A 62 16.30 -0.83 4.12
N MET A 63 15.92 -1.63 3.13
CA MET A 63 16.18 -3.06 3.13
C MET A 63 17.68 -3.38 3.03
N LYS A 64 18.46 -2.59 2.28
CA LYS A 64 19.93 -2.75 2.26
C LYS A 64 20.58 -2.53 3.62
N ASP A 65 20.11 -1.54 4.38
CA ASP A 65 20.61 -1.27 5.73
C ASP A 65 20.15 -2.34 6.76
N ARG A 66 18.92 -2.86 6.62
CA ARG A 66 18.30 -3.77 7.61
C ARG A 66 18.50 -5.26 7.33
N CYS A 67 18.40 -5.67 6.07
CA CYS A 67 18.70 -7.04 5.67
C CYS A 67 20.22 -7.20 5.72
N ARG A 68 20.78 -7.48 6.90
CA ARG A 68 22.22 -7.73 7.10
C ARG A 68 22.68 -8.73 6.03
N GLU A 69 23.56 -8.30 5.14
CA GLU A 69 23.87 -9.02 3.89
C GLU A 69 24.99 -10.05 4.09
N PRO A 70 24.74 -11.37 3.95
CA PRO A 70 25.80 -12.35 3.83
C PRO A 70 26.08 -12.81 2.39
N SER A 71 25.37 -12.34 1.36
CA SER A 71 25.51 -12.93 0.01
C SER A 71 25.20 -11.99 -1.16
N ILE A 72 26.18 -11.86 -2.06
CA ILE A 72 26.19 -11.07 -3.32
C ILE A 72 24.99 -11.40 -4.25
N HIS A 73 24.36 -12.57 -4.09
CA HIS A 73 23.25 -13.03 -4.92
C HIS A 73 21.86 -12.51 -4.49
N ARG A 74 21.73 -11.78 -3.38
CA ARG A 74 20.42 -11.29 -2.90
C ARG A 74 19.92 -10.03 -3.59
N GLY A 75 20.74 -9.34 -4.38
CA GLY A 75 20.33 -8.14 -5.12
C GLY A 75 19.08 -8.36 -5.99
N GLY A 76 19.02 -9.46 -6.75
CA GLY A 76 17.86 -9.77 -7.59
C GLY A 76 16.59 -10.12 -6.80
N LEU A 77 16.73 -10.73 -5.62
CA LEU A 77 15.59 -11.00 -4.73
C LEU A 77 15.06 -9.72 -4.09
N LEU A 78 15.96 -8.83 -3.69
CA LEU A 78 15.60 -7.49 -3.20
C LEU A 78 14.84 -6.71 -4.26
N ASP A 79 15.38 -6.64 -5.47
CA ASP A 79 14.73 -5.94 -6.59
C ASP A 79 13.33 -6.51 -6.88
N GLY A 80 13.20 -7.83 -7.03
CA GLY A 80 11.90 -8.45 -7.28
C GLY A 80 10.89 -8.29 -6.15
N MET A 81 11.34 -8.24 -4.89
CA MET A 81 10.45 -7.98 -3.75
C MET A 81 9.96 -6.54 -3.73
N VAL A 82 10.88 -5.61 -3.95
CA VAL A 82 10.60 -4.18 -3.99
C VAL A 82 9.64 -3.84 -5.14
N GLU A 83 9.81 -4.46 -6.30
CA GLU A 83 8.88 -4.32 -7.43
C GLU A 83 7.47 -4.81 -7.11
N LYS A 84 7.34 -5.94 -6.39
CA LYS A 84 6.01 -6.43 -5.95
C LYS A 84 5.32 -5.45 -5.01
N VAL A 85 6.05 -4.88 -4.06
CA VAL A 85 5.49 -3.88 -3.13
C VAL A 85 5.11 -2.60 -3.86
N GLN A 86 5.94 -2.14 -4.81
CA GLN A 86 5.62 -0.99 -5.65
C GLN A 86 4.35 -1.22 -6.47
N ALA A 87 4.21 -2.38 -7.13
CA ALA A 87 3.02 -2.71 -7.90
C ALA A 87 1.74 -2.74 -7.03
N ALA A 88 1.82 -3.30 -5.82
CA ALA A 88 0.72 -3.29 -4.87
C ALA A 88 0.34 -1.87 -4.43
N TYR A 89 1.34 -1.01 -4.20
CA TYR A 89 1.11 0.39 -3.88
C TYR A 89 0.46 1.15 -5.05
N ASP A 90 0.95 0.95 -6.27
CA ASP A 90 0.42 1.64 -7.46
C ASP A 90 -1.04 1.26 -7.75
N ASP A 91 -1.41 0.01 -7.52
CA ASP A 91 -2.79 -0.46 -7.60
C ASP A 91 -3.68 0.28 -6.61
N VAL A 92 -3.30 0.29 -5.34
CA VAL A 92 -4.05 0.97 -4.27
C VAL A 92 -4.13 2.49 -4.49
N ALA A 93 -3.01 3.12 -4.84
CA ALA A 93 -2.94 4.56 -5.06
C ALA A 93 -3.77 5.02 -6.29
N ARG A 94 -4.00 4.14 -7.27
CA ARG A 94 -4.93 4.40 -8.38
C ARG A 94 -6.38 4.49 -7.91
N TYR A 95 -6.82 3.58 -7.06
CA TYR A 95 -8.20 3.56 -6.56
C TYR A 95 -8.50 4.74 -5.63
N ASP A 96 -7.53 5.16 -4.82
CA ASP A 96 -7.64 6.33 -3.95
C ASP A 96 -7.83 7.63 -4.76
N SER A 97 -7.13 7.77 -5.89
CA SER A 97 -7.26 8.95 -6.79
C SER A 97 -8.49 8.91 -7.69
N SER A 98 -9.09 7.74 -7.87
CA SER A 98 -10.25 7.54 -8.75
C SER A 98 -11.57 7.55 -7.97
N SER A 99 -11.52 7.72 -6.64
CA SER A 99 -12.72 7.84 -5.81
C SER A 99 -13.17 9.30 -5.80
N PRO A 100 -14.24 9.70 -6.53
CA PRO A 100 -15.00 10.85 -6.07
C PRO A 100 -15.47 10.52 -4.65
N GLU A 101 -15.27 11.42 -3.69
CA GLU A 101 -15.77 11.30 -2.32
C GLU A 101 -17.18 10.72 -2.32
N THR A 102 -17.29 9.41 -2.13
CA THR A 102 -18.59 8.78 -1.95
C THR A 102 -18.90 9.04 -0.50
N GLN A 103 -19.62 10.14 -0.31
CA GLN A 103 -20.40 10.46 0.86
C GLN A 103 -20.93 9.15 1.46
N ASN A 104 -20.44 8.82 2.66
CA ASN A 104 -21.06 7.83 3.51
C ASN A 104 -22.43 8.39 3.96
N GLU A 105 -23.40 8.44 3.05
CA GLU A 105 -24.80 8.38 3.43
C GLU A 105 -25.12 6.91 3.64
N PRO A 106 -25.44 6.48 4.87
CA PRO A 106 -25.88 5.12 5.11
C PRO A 106 -27.19 4.89 4.35
N HIS A 107 -27.11 3.94 3.42
CA HIS A 107 -28.24 3.29 2.77
C HIS A 107 -29.38 3.02 3.78
N SER A 108 -30.43 3.84 3.73
CA SER A 108 -31.75 3.43 4.21
C SER A 108 -32.51 2.85 3.02
N ILE A 109 -32.28 1.57 2.77
CA ILE A 109 -33.18 0.77 1.93
C ILE A 109 -34.32 0.31 2.84
N SER A 110 -35.53 0.76 2.54
CA SER A 110 -36.73 -0.01 2.87
C SER A 110 -37.56 -0.17 1.59
N PRO A 111 -37.91 -1.41 1.21
CA PRO A 111 -38.71 -1.70 0.03
C PRO A 111 -40.20 -1.70 0.38
N GLN A 112 -41.06 -1.22 -0.52
CA GLN A 112 -42.42 -1.71 -0.83
C GLN A 112 -43.11 -0.72 -1.77
N THR A 113 -43.19 -1.03 -3.07
CA THR A 113 -44.43 -1.43 -3.76
C THR A 113 -45.66 -0.58 -3.42
N MET A 114 -46.18 0.20 -4.37
CA MET A 114 -47.48 -0.05 -5.03
C MET A 114 -48.04 1.16 -5.80
N ILE A 115 -48.36 0.89 -7.08
CA ILE A 115 -49.46 1.42 -7.90
C ILE A 115 -49.28 2.84 -8.47
N ARG A 116 -48.69 2.85 -9.67
CA ARG A 116 -49.11 3.71 -10.78
C ARG A 116 -50.49 3.24 -11.22
N GLU A 117 -51.50 4.11 -11.23
CA GLU A 117 -52.52 4.28 -12.29
C GLU A 117 -53.37 5.55 -12.01
N SER A 118 -53.47 6.38 -13.04
CA SER A 118 -54.37 7.54 -13.25
C SER A 118 -54.49 7.64 -14.79
N PRO A 119 -55.48 8.30 -15.43
CA PRO A 119 -56.72 8.92 -14.94
C PRO A 119 -57.97 8.61 -15.82
N ARG A 120 -59.16 9.02 -15.40
CA ARG A 120 -60.19 9.68 -16.25
C ARG A 120 -61.31 10.28 -15.41
#